data_AF-A0AA43J8D1-F1
#
_entry.id   AF-A0AA43J8D1-F1
#
_cell.length_a   1.000
_cell.length_b   1.000
_cell.length_c   1.000
_cell.angle_alpha   90.00
_cell.angle_beta   90.00
_cell.angle_gamma   90.00
#
_symmetry.space_group_name_H-M   'P 1'
#
loop_
_entity.id
_entity.type
_entity.pdbx_description
1 polymer ?
#
loop_
_entity_poly.entity_id
_entity_poly.type
_entity_poly.pdbx_seq_one_letter_code
_entity_poly.pdbx_strand_id
1 'polypeptide(L)'
;MKKIGLSIVGSMVILMGAVWLVDSAQTVESYYDTYQKLKETEHMSRGWVSRIIPASSYAIHTVHRLNGELVSVRFKYEPGDVKEDEPGCTVLEGDDPLLAQYRCQPSGHSVVVRLEPTGEGQIVSNN
;
A
#
# COMPACT_ATOMS: atom_id res chain seq x y z
N MET A 1 -18.24 56.56 33.35
CA MET A 1 -17.13 56.46 32.38
C MET A 1 -16.47 55.09 32.51
N LYS A 2 -16.25 54.42 31.37
CA LYS A 2 -15.61 53.10 31.18
C LYS A 2 -14.31 52.94 31.95
N LYS A 3 -13.99 51.72 32.43
CA LYS A 3 -12.79 50.94 32.04
C LYS A 3 -13.05 49.43 32.24
N ILE A 4 -13.25 48.74 31.12
CA ILE A 4 -13.16 47.27 31.02
C ILE A 4 -11.68 46.99 30.74
N GLY A 5 -10.95 46.44 31.71
CA GLY A 5 -9.58 45.94 31.55
C GLY A 5 -9.63 44.41 31.62
N LEU A 6 -9.89 43.74 30.50
CA LEU A 6 -8.84 43.12 29.68
C LEU A 6 -8.01 42.09 30.45
N SER A 7 -8.66 41.03 30.96
CA SER A 7 -7.98 39.79 31.36
C SER A 7 -7.75 38.94 30.11
N ILE A 8 -6.78 39.37 29.29
CA ILE A 8 -6.25 38.60 28.14
C ILE A 8 -4.86 38.12 28.58
N VAL A 9 -4.81 37.27 29.60
CA VAL A 9 -3.60 36.57 30.02
C VAL A 9 -4.02 35.16 30.44
N GLY A 10 -4.43 34.35 29.47
CA GLY A 10 -4.88 32.98 29.75
C GLY A 10 -4.84 32.02 28.56
N SER A 11 -4.77 32.53 27.33
CA SER A 11 -4.93 31.72 26.12
C SER A 11 -3.66 31.49 25.29
N MET A 12 -2.48 31.97 25.74
CA MET A 12 -1.29 32.02 24.89
C MET A 12 -0.12 31.13 25.36
N VAL A 13 -0.41 29.96 25.96
CA VAL A 13 0.62 28.93 26.26
C VAL A 13 0.27 27.55 25.72
N ILE A 14 -0.96 27.30 25.24
CA ILE A 14 -1.39 25.96 24.80
C ILE A 14 -1.04 25.68 23.32
N LEU A 15 -0.67 26.69 22.53
CA LEU A 15 -0.49 26.51 21.08
C LEU A 15 0.91 26.07 20.61
N MET A 16 1.93 26.01 21.49
CA MET A 16 3.29 25.65 21.08
C MET A 16 3.68 24.18 21.30
N GLY A 17 2.83 23.37 21.94
CA GLY A 17 3.12 21.96 22.22
C GLY A 17 2.63 20.96 21.17
N ALA A 18 1.80 21.37 20.20
CA ALA A 18 1.08 20.43 19.34
C ALA A 18 1.71 20.17 17.95
N VAL A 19 2.85 20.80 17.62
CA VAL A 19 3.41 20.73 16.25
C VAL A 19 4.47 19.63 16.09
N TRP A 20 4.89 18.95 17.16
CA TRP A 20 6.03 18.03 17.12
C TRP A 20 5.67 16.57 17.42
N LEU A 21 4.52 16.10 16.93
CA LEU A 21 4.14 14.67 17.00
C LEU A 21 3.45 14.15 15.73
N VAL A 22 3.65 14.83 14.59
CA VAL A 22 3.18 14.33 13.29
C VAL A 22 4.39 14.05 12.38
N ASP A 23 5.33 13.24 12.89
CA ASP A 23 6.19 12.44 12.02
C ASP A 23 5.52 11.08 11.78
N SER A 24 4.23 11.12 11.48
CA SER A 24 3.42 9.94 11.17
C SER A 24 3.38 9.84 9.67
N ALA A 25 4.13 8.89 9.12
CA ALA A 25 3.91 8.38 7.77
C ALA A 25 2.44 7.93 7.65
N GLN A 26 1.55 8.86 7.29
CA GLN A 26 0.14 8.57 7.17
C GLN A 26 -0.02 7.59 6.01
N THR A 27 -0.51 6.39 6.35
CA THR A 27 -0.88 5.38 5.38
C THR A 27 -2.37 5.48 5.10
N VAL A 28 -2.74 5.30 3.84
CA VAL A 28 -4.11 5.23 3.37
C VAL A 28 -4.38 3.79 2.96
N GLU A 29 -5.50 3.28 3.44
CA GLU A 29 -6.01 1.96 3.09
C GLU A 29 -7.10 2.08 2.02
N SER A 30 -7.13 1.14 1.10
CA SER A 30 -8.19 1.06 0.09
C SER A 30 -8.56 -0.40 -0.15
N TYR A 31 -9.82 -0.62 -0.51
CA TYR A 31 -10.37 -1.95 -0.74
C TYR A 31 -11.08 -2.03 -2.08
N TYR A 32 -10.85 -3.11 -2.81
CA TYR A 32 -11.44 -3.39 -4.11
C TYR A 32 -11.96 -4.81 -4.16
N ASP A 33 -13.24 -4.98 -4.52
CA ASP A 33 -13.84 -6.32 -4.61
C ASP A 33 -13.21 -7.17 -5.70
N THR A 34 -12.77 -6.57 -6.81
CA THR A 34 -12.27 -7.28 -7.99
C THR A 34 -11.07 -6.58 -8.62
N TYR A 35 -10.27 -7.36 -9.33
CA TYR A 35 -9.15 -6.85 -10.14
C TYR A 35 -9.58 -5.80 -11.16
N GLN A 36 -10.77 -5.95 -11.77
CA GLN A 36 -11.29 -4.98 -12.73
C GLN A 36 -11.60 -3.62 -12.09
N LYS A 37 -12.17 -3.61 -10.87
CA LYS A 37 -12.38 -2.36 -10.11
C LYS A 37 -11.05 -1.68 -9.75
N LEU A 38 -10.04 -2.46 -9.38
CA LEU A 38 -8.68 -1.92 -9.14
C LEU A 38 -8.09 -1.33 -10.42
N LYS A 39 -8.24 -2.00 -11.58
CA LYS A 39 -7.77 -1.52 -12.89
C LYS A 39 -8.37 -0.19 -13.32
N GLU A 40 -9.61 0.09 -12.92
CA GLU A 40 -10.30 1.34 -13.23
C GLU A 40 -9.79 2.52 -12.38
N THR A 41 -8.95 2.26 -11.38
CA THR A 41 -8.35 3.32 -10.56
C THR A 41 -7.02 3.82 -11.12
N GLU A 42 -6.68 5.06 -10.74
CA GLU A 42 -5.36 5.62 -11.02
C GLU A 42 -4.23 4.90 -10.27
N HIS A 43 -4.52 4.03 -9.29
CA HIS A 43 -3.48 3.33 -8.54
C HIS A 43 -2.69 2.36 -9.42
N MET A 44 -3.32 1.79 -10.45
CA MET A 44 -2.63 1.00 -11.47
C MET A 44 -1.86 1.86 -12.47
N SER A 45 -2.42 2.98 -12.92
CA SER A 45 -1.77 3.87 -13.89
C SER A 45 -0.55 4.58 -13.32
N ARG A 46 -0.54 4.81 -12.00
CA ARG A 46 0.60 5.33 -11.24
C ARG A 46 1.63 4.25 -10.86
N GLY A 47 1.37 2.98 -11.18
CA GLY A 47 2.28 1.87 -10.94
C GLY A 47 2.36 1.40 -9.47
N TRP A 48 1.41 1.82 -8.63
CA TRP A 48 1.42 1.51 -7.19
C TRP A 48 0.98 0.08 -6.90
N VAL A 49 -0.01 -0.41 -7.63
CA VAL A 49 -0.36 -1.83 -7.68
C VAL A 49 -0.21 -2.21 -9.14
N SER A 50 1.03 -2.41 -9.57
CA SER A 50 1.28 -2.80 -10.95
C SER A 50 0.51 -4.08 -11.28
N ARG A 51 0.45 -4.42 -12.57
CA ARG A 51 -0.27 -5.58 -13.12
C ARG A 51 0.33 -6.92 -12.65
N ILE A 52 1.12 -6.94 -11.57
CA ILE A 52 1.88 -8.07 -11.03
C ILE A 52 1.04 -9.06 -10.21
N ILE A 53 -0.26 -8.77 -9.97
CA ILE A 53 -1.20 -9.73 -9.36
C ILE A 53 -2.02 -10.47 -10.43
N PRO A 54 -2.46 -11.71 -10.17
CA PRO A 54 -3.29 -12.47 -11.10
C PRO A 54 -4.58 -11.76 -11.49
N ALA A 55 -5.09 -12.02 -12.70
CA ALA A 55 -6.31 -11.39 -13.18
C ALA A 55 -7.56 -11.89 -12.43
N SER A 56 -7.52 -13.10 -11.87
CA SER A 56 -8.55 -13.63 -10.97
C SER A 56 -8.60 -12.96 -9.60
N SER A 57 -7.73 -11.99 -9.31
CA SER A 57 -7.64 -11.39 -7.96
C SER A 57 -8.94 -10.71 -7.51
N TYR A 58 -9.30 -10.93 -6.25
CA TYR A 58 -10.47 -10.37 -5.58
C TYR A 58 -10.18 -10.08 -4.10
N ALA A 59 -11.09 -9.36 -3.44
CA ALA A 59 -10.92 -8.92 -2.05
C ALA A 59 -9.55 -8.26 -1.82
N ILE A 60 -9.23 -7.26 -2.63
CA ILE A 60 -7.91 -6.64 -2.70
C ILE A 60 -7.84 -5.49 -1.70
N HIS A 61 -6.95 -5.62 -0.72
CA HIS A 61 -6.63 -4.61 0.28
C HIS A 61 -5.28 -3.98 -0.04
N THR A 62 -5.26 -2.66 -0.26
CA THR A 62 -4.03 -1.92 -0.57
C THR A 62 -3.73 -0.94 0.54
N VAL A 63 -2.46 -0.86 0.93
CA VAL A 63 -1.95 0.15 1.87
C VAL A 63 -0.85 0.93 1.16
N HIS A 64 -1.00 2.25 1.10
CA HIS A 64 -0.03 3.16 0.50
C HIS A 64 0.26 4.32 1.45
N ARG A 65 1.43 4.95 1.34
CA ARG A 65 1.74 6.21 2.02
C ARG A 65 1.09 7.38 1.29
N LEU A 66 0.91 8.52 1.95
CA LEU A 66 0.41 9.75 1.30
C LEU A 66 1.25 10.23 0.12
N ASN A 67 2.55 9.91 0.09
CA ASN A 67 3.44 10.21 -1.04
C ASN A 67 3.20 9.27 -2.24
N GLY A 68 2.28 8.31 -2.13
CA GLY A 68 1.96 7.33 -3.16
C GLY A 68 2.78 6.04 -3.12
N GLU A 69 3.71 5.91 -2.18
CA GLU A 69 4.54 4.71 -2.07
C GLU A 69 3.70 3.52 -1.59
N LEU A 70 3.75 2.40 -2.33
CA LEU A 70 3.10 1.16 -1.93
C LEU A 70 3.76 0.62 -0.65
N VAL A 71 2.96 0.35 0.37
CA VAL A 71 3.43 -0.31 1.60
C VAL A 71 3.18 -1.80 1.50
N SER A 72 1.93 -2.18 1.24
CA SER A 72 1.55 -3.58 1.07
C SER A 72 0.25 -3.73 0.30
N VAL A 73 0.08 -4.88 -0.35
CA VAL A 73 -1.20 -5.32 -0.92
C VAL A 73 -1.48 -6.73 -0.42
N ARG A 74 -2.73 -7.02 -0.06
CA ARG A 74 -3.22 -8.37 0.21
C ARG A 74 -4.42 -8.64 -0.67
N PHE A 75 -4.53 -9.84 -1.20
CA PHE A 75 -5.62 -10.20 -2.09
C PHE A 75 -5.83 -11.71 -2.07
N LYS A 76 -7.01 -12.14 -2.51
CA LYS A 76 -7.27 -13.54 -2.84
C LYS A 76 -7.24 -13.70 -4.35
N TYR A 77 -6.96 -14.90 -4.84
CA TYR A 77 -6.96 -15.25 -6.26
C TYR A 77 -7.38 -16.70 -6.45
N GLU A 78 -7.65 -17.11 -7.70
CA GLU A 78 -7.99 -18.49 -8.01
C GLU A 78 -6.72 -19.37 -7.97
N PRO A 79 -6.66 -20.42 -7.12
CA PRO A 79 -5.50 -21.31 -7.08
C PRO A 79 -5.18 -21.89 -8.46
N GLY A 80 -3.93 -21.73 -8.90
CA GLY A 80 -3.50 -22.14 -10.23
C GLY A 80 -3.49 -21.02 -11.27
N ASP A 81 -4.15 -19.88 -11.02
CA ASP A 81 -3.94 -18.64 -11.78
C ASP A 81 -2.68 -17.94 -11.26
N VAL A 82 -1.54 -18.60 -11.46
CA VAL A 82 -0.22 -18.06 -11.15
C VAL A 82 0.30 -17.38 -12.41
N LYS A 83 0.71 -16.11 -12.28
CA LYS A 83 1.19 -15.35 -13.42
C LYS A 83 2.57 -15.86 -13.87
N GLU A 84 2.64 -16.42 -15.08
CA GLU A 84 3.87 -16.88 -15.72
C GLU A 84 4.70 -15.70 -16.27
N ASP A 85 5.25 -14.88 -15.38
CA ASP A 85 6.25 -13.84 -15.71
C ASP A 85 5.69 -12.53 -16.27
N GLU A 86 5.67 -11.49 -15.43
CA GLU A 86 5.72 -10.11 -15.95
C GLU A 86 7.13 -9.79 -16.46
N PRO A 87 7.24 -9.07 -17.60
CA PRO A 87 8.52 -8.53 -18.03
C PRO A 87 9.05 -7.57 -16.96
N GLY A 88 10.10 -7.98 -16.25
CA GLY A 88 10.72 -7.22 -15.16
C GLY A 88 10.55 -7.81 -13.75
N CYS A 89 9.92 -8.97 -13.61
CA CYS A 89 9.95 -9.74 -12.37
C CYS A 89 11.01 -10.85 -12.43
N THR A 90 11.72 -11.08 -11.34
CA THR A 90 12.66 -12.19 -11.14
C THR A 90 12.08 -13.16 -10.14
N VAL A 91 11.96 -14.43 -10.51
CA VAL A 91 11.56 -15.49 -9.58
C VAL A 91 12.58 -15.58 -8.44
N LEU A 92 12.09 -15.60 -7.21
CA LEU A 92 12.92 -15.83 -6.03
C LEU A 92 12.83 -17.30 -5.66
N GLU A 93 13.97 -17.99 -5.63
CA GLU A 93 14.04 -19.31 -5.04
C GLU A 93 13.78 -19.19 -3.52
N GLY A 94 12.76 -19.89 -3.04
CA GLY A 94 12.40 -19.95 -1.63
C GLY A 94 12.60 -21.36 -1.08
N ASP A 95 12.63 -21.47 0.25
CA ASP A 95 12.72 -22.75 0.94
C ASP A 95 11.44 -23.60 0.79
N ASP A 96 10.30 -22.96 0.49
CA ASP A 96 9.01 -23.61 0.26
C ASP A 96 8.72 -23.70 -1.25
N PRO A 97 8.71 -24.91 -1.84
CA PRO A 97 8.46 -25.10 -3.27
C PRO A 97 7.00 -24.85 -3.68
N LEU A 98 6.07 -24.74 -2.72
CA LEU A 98 4.66 -24.48 -2.99
C LEU A 98 4.36 -22.98 -3.02
N LEU A 99 5.25 -22.14 -2.48
CA LEU A 99 5.10 -20.70 -2.41
C LEU A 99 5.78 -20.05 -3.61
N ALA A 100 5.00 -19.46 -4.51
CA ALA A 100 5.54 -18.72 -5.63
C ALA A 100 5.94 -17.31 -5.16
N GLN A 101 7.23 -16.96 -5.30
CA GLN A 101 7.77 -15.65 -4.93
C GLN A 101 8.45 -14.98 -6.11
N TYR A 102 8.19 -13.68 -6.28
CA TYR A 102 8.75 -12.88 -7.36
C TYR A 102 9.20 -11.54 -6.81
N ARG A 103 10.37 -11.08 -7.25
CA ARG A 103 10.81 -9.69 -7.07
C ARG A 103 10.51 -8.92 -8.34
N CYS A 104 9.69 -7.89 -8.24
CA CYS A 104 9.32 -7.02 -9.36
C CYS A 104 9.82 -5.60 -9.10
N GLN A 105 10.09 -4.84 -10.16
CA GLN A 105 10.47 -3.43 -10.05
C GLN A 105 9.48 -2.48 -10.76
N PRO A 106 8.22 -2.40 -10.32
CA PRO A 106 7.29 -1.42 -10.88
C PRO A 106 7.80 0.01 -10.61
N SER A 107 7.94 0.79 -11.67
CA SER A 107 8.32 2.22 -11.59
C SER A 107 9.60 2.50 -10.81
N GLY A 108 10.56 1.56 -10.80
CA GLY A 108 11.88 1.73 -10.16
C GLY A 108 11.96 1.35 -8.67
N HIS A 109 10.86 0.93 -8.04
CA HIS A 109 10.85 0.45 -6.65
C HIS A 109 10.74 -1.07 -6.61
N SER A 110 11.58 -1.72 -5.79
CA SER A 110 11.56 -3.17 -5.65
C SER A 110 10.41 -3.61 -4.74
N VAL A 111 9.58 -4.52 -5.22
CA VAL A 111 8.51 -5.15 -4.44
C VAL A 111 8.65 -6.66 -4.51
N VAL A 112 8.24 -7.34 -3.45
CA VAL A 112 8.17 -8.81 -3.40
C VAL A 112 6.71 -9.21 -3.44
N VAL A 113 6.37 -10.04 -4.43
CA VAL A 113 5.07 -10.70 -4.58
C VAL A 113 5.20 -12.11 -4.03
N ARG A 114 4.24 -12.53 -3.21
CA ARG A 114 4.12 -13.88 -2.66
C ARG A 114 2.73 -14.40 -2.97
N LEU A 115 2.67 -15.61 -3.52
CA LEU A 115 1.43 -16.26 -3.95
C LEU A 115 1.39 -17.65 -3.29
N GLU A 116 0.47 -17.83 -2.34
CA GLU A 116 0.26 -19.08 -1.64
C GLU A 116 -0.62 -20.03 -2.45
N PRO A 117 -0.36 -21.35 -2.44
CA PRO A 117 -1.13 -22.33 -3.21
C PRO A 117 -2.61 -22.40 -2.78
N THR A 118 -2.94 -21.82 -1.63
CA THR A 118 -4.29 -21.69 -1.06
C THR A 118 -5.13 -20.60 -1.74
N GLY A 119 -4.53 -19.77 -2.60
CA GLY A 119 -5.19 -18.63 -3.25
C GLY A 119 -5.08 -17.32 -2.46
N GLU A 120 -4.14 -17.21 -1.53
CA GLU A 120 -3.83 -15.97 -0.80
C GLU A 120 -2.57 -15.32 -1.39
N GLY A 121 -2.62 -14.01 -1.64
CA GLY A 121 -1.55 -13.26 -2.27
C GLY A 121 -1.16 -12.02 -1.47
N GLN A 122 0.14 -11.73 -1.46
CA GLN A 122 0.69 -10.55 -0.79
C GLN A 122 1.75 -9.85 -1.65
N ILE A 123 1.72 -8.52 -1.65
CA ILE A 123 2.82 -7.68 -2.12
C ILE A 123 3.35 -6.88 -0.94
N VAL A 124 4.66 -6.82 -0.79
CA VAL A 124 5.35 -5.95 0.18
C VAL A 124 6.44 -5.15 -0.50
N SER A 125 6.59 -3.89 -0.12
CA SER A 125 7.74 -3.09 -0.54
C SER A 125 9.03 -3.68 0.05
N ASN A 126 10.06 -3.82 -0.78
CA ASN A 126 11.36 -4.30 -0.38
C ASN A 126 12.29 -3.09 -0.24
N ASN A 127 12.29 -2.49 0.96
CA ASN A 127 13.17 -1.37 1.35
C ASN A 127 14.65 -1.71 1.22
#